data_AF-A0A4Z1BSM4-F1
#
_entry.id   AF-A0A4Z1BSM4-F1
#
_cell.length_a   1.000
_cell.length_b   1.000
_cell.length_c   1.000
_cell.angle_alpha   90.00
_cell.angle_beta   90.00
_cell.angle_gamma   90.00
#
_symmetry.space_group_name_H-M   'P 1'
#
loop_
_entity.id
_entity.type
_entity.pdbx_description
1 polymer ?
#
loop_
_entity_poly.entity_id
_entity_poly.type
_entity_poly.pdbx_seq_one_letter_code
_entity_poly.pdbx_strand_id
1 'polypeptide(L)'
;MKNSGADGAMVFEPGYLEAEKGDTVKFVMTDPAHNSVSEVVPEGAESWSGAINKEITVTLDAEGVYVYKCTPHAPLNMAGVIKVGEPTNYDEAKAAVEKLTAAAATNKDRLTDYFSQVK
;
A
#
# COMPACT_ATOMS: atom_id res chain seq x y z
N MET A 1 3.08 7.05 8.03
CA MET A 1 4.16 7.09 7.03
C MET A 1 5.42 7.53 7.73
N LYS A 2 6.46 6.68 7.78
CA LYS A 2 7.64 6.88 8.64
C LYS A 2 8.94 6.74 7.87
N ASN A 3 9.96 7.47 8.30
CA ASN A 3 11.34 7.32 7.84
C ASN A 3 11.98 6.03 8.39
N SER A 4 11.57 5.59 9.57
CA SER A 4 12.00 4.34 10.20
C SER A 4 10.84 3.74 10.99
N GLY A 5 10.65 2.43 10.84
CA GLY A 5 9.67 1.65 11.57
C GLY A 5 10.13 0.21 11.77
N ALA A 6 9.23 -0.65 12.26
CA ALA A 6 9.55 -2.04 12.58
C ALA A 6 10.12 -2.83 11.37
N ASP A 7 9.61 -2.56 10.17
CA ASP A 7 10.02 -3.25 8.94
C ASP A 7 11.16 -2.53 8.20
N GLY A 8 11.85 -1.59 8.87
CA GLY A 8 13.04 -0.89 8.38
C GLY A 8 12.81 0.56 7.96
N ALA A 9 13.66 1.05 7.05
CA ALA A 9 13.60 2.44 6.57
C ALA A 9 12.49 2.64 5.52
N MET A 10 11.92 3.85 5.50
CA MET A 10 10.88 4.32 4.58
C MET A 10 9.70 3.35 4.46
N VAL A 11 8.75 3.47 5.37
CA VAL A 11 7.76 2.42 5.63
C VAL A 11 6.37 2.97 5.93
N PHE A 12 5.36 2.25 5.45
CA PHE A 12 4.00 2.35 5.97
C PHE A 12 3.89 1.39 7.15
N GLU A 13 3.42 1.88 8.29
CA GLU A 13 3.29 1.08 9.51
C GLU A 13 1.84 1.17 10.02
N PRO A 14 1.08 0.07 10.04
CA PRO A 14 1.46 -1.25 9.49
C PRO A 14 1.58 -1.22 7.95
N GLY A 15 2.33 -2.19 7.40
CA GLY A 15 2.51 -2.33 5.94
C GLY A 15 1.49 -3.26 5.25
N TYR A 16 0.84 -4.11 6.05
CA TYR A 16 -0.34 -4.89 5.67
C TYR A 16 -1.51 -4.50 6.59
N LEU A 17 -2.70 -4.36 6.03
CA LEU A 17 -3.92 -4.05 6.77
C LEU A 17 -5.08 -4.91 6.28
N GLU A 18 -5.85 -5.48 7.19
CA GLU A 18 -7.17 -6.04 6.91
C GLU A 18 -8.24 -5.04 7.32
N ALA A 19 -9.24 -4.89 6.47
CA ALA A 19 -10.38 -3.99 6.65
C ALA A 19 -11.65 -4.60 6.07
N GLU A 20 -12.79 -3.97 6.34
CA GLU A 20 -14.08 -4.33 5.78
C GLU A 20 -14.56 -3.28 4.79
N LYS A 21 -15.46 -3.67 3.89
CA LYS A 21 -16.05 -2.73 2.93
C LYS A 21 -16.76 -1.59 3.66
N GLY A 22 -16.42 -0.35 3.29
CA GLY A 22 -16.94 0.89 3.88
C GLY A 22 -16.05 1.47 4.97
N ASP A 23 -15.00 0.76 5.42
CA ASP A 23 -13.99 1.33 6.30
C ASP A 23 -13.22 2.46 5.61
N THR A 24 -12.58 3.30 6.43
CA THR A 24 -11.69 4.35 5.94
C THR A 24 -10.28 4.18 6.48
N VAL A 25 -9.28 4.40 5.63
CA VAL A 25 -7.86 4.38 5.99
C VAL A 25 -7.29 5.78 5.87
N LYS A 26 -6.82 6.31 7.01
CA LYS A 26 -6.11 7.59 7.04
C LYS A 26 -4.60 7.37 6.95
N PHE A 27 -4.00 7.86 5.87
CA PHE A 27 -2.55 7.90 5.72
C PHE A 27 -1.98 9.08 6.51
N VAL A 28 -1.52 8.80 7.74
CA VAL A 28 -0.95 9.82 8.65
C VAL A 28 0.49 10.16 8.25
N MET A 29 0.77 11.46 8.16
CA MET A 29 2.10 11.99 7.87
C MET A 29 2.87 12.16 9.19
N THR A 30 3.46 11.06 9.66
CA THR A 30 4.30 11.07 10.87
C THR A 30 5.63 11.77 10.61
N ASP A 31 6.27 11.44 9.50
CA ASP A 31 7.47 12.11 9.01
C ASP A 31 7.16 12.86 7.69
N PRO A 32 7.92 13.91 7.34
CA PRO A 32 7.77 14.59 6.05
C PRO A 32 8.37 13.77 4.90
N ALA A 33 8.14 14.25 3.68
CA ALA A 33 8.55 13.71 2.39
C ALA A 33 7.83 12.42 1.94
N HIS A 34 6.63 12.17 2.46
CA HIS A 34 5.83 11.00 2.10
C HIS A 34 4.51 11.37 1.42
N ASN A 35 4.00 10.43 0.64
CA ASN A 35 2.62 10.39 0.16
C ASN A 35 2.11 8.93 0.08
N SER A 36 0.85 8.77 -0.30
CA SER A 36 0.26 7.48 -0.66
C SER A 36 -0.46 7.62 -2.00
N VAL A 37 -0.18 6.70 -2.92
CA VAL A 37 -0.80 6.60 -4.25
C VAL A 37 -1.14 5.14 -4.50
N SER A 38 -2.35 4.86 -4.96
CA SER A 38 -2.74 3.50 -5.37
C SER A 38 -1.96 3.07 -6.63
N GLU A 39 -1.43 1.84 -6.62
CA GLU A 39 -0.90 1.18 -7.81
C GLU A 39 -1.96 0.28 -8.46
N VAL A 40 -2.75 -0.43 -7.65
CA VAL A 40 -3.87 -1.25 -8.08
C VAL A 40 -4.98 -1.17 -7.03
N VAL A 41 -6.22 -1.17 -7.49
CA VAL A 41 -7.42 -1.23 -6.65
C VAL A 41 -8.40 -2.24 -7.26
N PRO A 42 -9.34 -2.80 -6.48
CA PRO A 42 -10.37 -3.69 -7.01
C PRO A 42 -11.31 -2.97 -7.96
N GLU A 43 -12.02 -3.73 -8.80
CA GLU A 43 -13.04 -3.18 -9.69
C GLU A 43 -14.11 -2.44 -8.88
N GLY A 44 -14.45 -1.22 -9.32
CA GLY A 44 -15.43 -0.38 -8.65
C GLY A 44 -14.90 0.45 -7.47
N ALA A 45 -13.64 0.28 -7.06
CA ALA A 45 -13.00 1.17 -6.11
C ALA A 45 -12.44 2.44 -6.77
N GLU A 46 -12.45 3.56 -6.04
CA GLU A 46 -11.76 4.77 -6.48
C GLU A 46 -10.25 4.68 -6.23
N SER A 47 -9.46 4.92 -7.27
CA SER A 47 -8.02 5.12 -7.14
C SER A 47 -7.72 6.46 -6.49
N TRP A 48 -6.59 6.57 -5.79
CA TRP A 48 -6.17 7.82 -5.16
C TRP A 48 -4.73 8.20 -5.50
N SER A 49 -4.46 9.51 -5.46
CA SER A 49 -3.13 10.07 -5.61
C SER A 49 -2.93 11.20 -4.60
N GLY A 50 -2.37 10.86 -3.44
CA GLY A 50 -2.04 11.83 -2.40
C GLY A 50 -0.84 12.69 -2.78
N ALA A 51 -0.93 13.98 -2.52
CA ALA A 51 0.21 14.90 -2.67
C ALA A 51 1.26 14.65 -1.58
N ILE A 52 2.52 14.97 -1.89
CA ILE A 52 3.62 14.94 -0.91
C ILE A 52 3.30 15.88 0.26
N ASN A 53 3.59 15.41 1.48
CA ASN A 53 3.32 16.12 2.72
C ASN A 53 1.83 16.42 2.97
N LYS A 54 0.93 15.59 2.44
CA LYS A 54 -0.50 15.67 2.73
C LYS A 54 -1.00 14.36 3.29
N GLU A 55 -1.76 14.49 4.38
CA GLU A 55 -2.60 13.39 4.85
C GLU A 55 -3.79 13.24 3.91
N ILE A 56 -4.18 11.99 3.66
CA ILE A 56 -5.38 11.66 2.91
C ILE A 56 -6.15 10.59 3.70
N THR A 57 -7.46 10.56 3.49
CA THR A 57 -8.32 9.47 3.96
C THR A 57 -8.94 8.82 2.73
N VAL A 58 -8.83 7.50 2.64
CA VAL A 58 -9.35 6.70 1.54
C VAL A 58 -10.48 5.85 2.07
N THR A 59 -11.63 5.87 1.41
CA THR A 59 -12.75 4.98 1.69
C THR A 59 -12.58 3.68 0.89
N LEU A 60 -12.83 2.54 1.53
CA LEU A 60 -12.63 1.21 0.97
C LEU A 60 -13.97 0.64 0.49
N ASP A 61 -14.45 1.11 -0.67
CA ASP A 61 -15.83 0.86 -1.13
C ASP A 61 -16.03 -0.44 -1.92
N ALA A 62 -14.94 -1.14 -2.27
CA ALA A 62 -14.98 -2.44 -2.94
C ALA A 62 -14.16 -3.49 -2.20
N GLU A 63 -14.64 -4.73 -2.21
CA GLU A 63 -13.87 -5.88 -1.73
C GLU A 63 -12.76 -6.20 -2.72
N GLY A 64 -11.60 -6.60 -2.18
CA GLY A 64 -10.43 -6.96 -2.94
C GLY A 64 -9.13 -6.50 -2.26
N VAL A 65 -8.06 -6.49 -3.03
CA VAL A 65 -6.73 -6.11 -2.59
C VAL A 65 -6.34 -4.77 -3.22
N TYR A 66 -5.91 -3.85 -2.37
CA TYR A 66 -5.39 -2.54 -2.73
C TYR A 66 -3.88 -2.55 -2.50
N VAL A 67 -3.11 -2.30 -3.55
CA VAL A 67 -1.65 -2.13 -3.43
C VAL A 67 -1.34 -0.67 -3.68
N TYR A 68 -0.53 -0.08 -2.81
CA TYR A 68 -0.21 1.34 -2.85
C TYR A 68 1.25 1.59 -2.53
N LYS A 69 1.74 2.76 -2.90
CA LYS A 69 3.14 3.15 -2.71
C LYS A 69 3.31 4.60 -2.31
N CYS A 70 4.46 4.91 -1.72
CA CYS A 70 4.99 6.26 -1.61
C CYS A 70 5.85 6.54 -2.84
N THR A 71 5.50 7.56 -3.62
CA THR A 71 6.13 7.85 -4.92
C THR A 71 7.65 8.06 -4.83
N PRO A 72 8.19 8.96 -3.99
CA PRO A 72 9.65 9.19 -3.91
C PRO A 72 10.42 7.99 -3.33
N HIS A 73 9.74 7.10 -2.61
CA HIS A 73 10.35 6.00 -1.87
C HIS A 73 10.02 4.61 -2.47
N ALA A 74 9.40 4.56 -3.65
CA ALA A 74 9.18 3.31 -4.37
C ALA A 74 10.48 2.54 -4.65
N PRO A 75 11.63 3.16 -5.01
CA PRO A 75 12.91 2.45 -5.12
C PRO A 75 13.40 1.80 -3.82
N LEU A 76 12.86 2.20 -2.66
CA LEU A 76 13.16 1.63 -1.35
C LEU A 76 12.09 0.62 -0.89
N ASN A 77 11.20 0.21 -1.80
CA ASN A 77 10.04 -0.64 -1.53
C ASN A 77 9.13 -0.09 -0.40
N MET A 78 8.90 1.23 -0.38
CA MET A 78 7.90 1.84 0.47
C MET A 78 6.52 1.69 -0.17
N ALA A 79 5.95 0.51 0.00
CA ALA A 79 4.64 0.11 -0.48
C ALA A 79 3.90 -0.67 0.60
N GLY A 80 2.59 -0.83 0.43
CA GLY A 80 1.77 -1.61 1.35
C GLY A 80 0.58 -2.25 0.67
N VAL A 81 -0.11 -3.09 1.42
CA VAL A 81 -1.24 -3.91 0.98
C VAL A 81 -2.40 -3.72 1.94
N ILE A 82 -3.60 -3.46 1.42
CA ILE A 82 -4.85 -3.51 2.18
C ILE A 82 -5.72 -4.60 1.57
N LYS A 83 -6.13 -5.57 2.38
CA LYS A 83 -7.16 -6.55 2.01
C LYS A 83 -8.49 -6.09 2.58
N VAL A 84 -9.51 -6.03 1.74
CA VAL A 84 -10.88 -5.65 2.09
C VAL A 84 -11.79 -6.82 1.77
N GLY A 85 -12.35 -7.49 2.78
CA GLY A 85 -13.18 -8.68 2.55
C GLY A 85 -12.48 -9.73 1.67
N GLU A 86 -13.16 -10.21 0.63
CA GLU A 86 -12.62 -11.22 -0.30
C GLU A 86 -11.63 -10.62 -1.32
N PRO A 87 -10.49 -11.29 -1.64
CA PRO A 87 -9.47 -10.78 -2.55
C PRO A 87 -9.86 -10.94 -4.04
N THR A 88 -10.90 -10.23 -4.48
CA THR A 88 -11.51 -10.34 -5.82
C THR A 88 -10.56 -10.11 -7.00
N ASN A 89 -9.47 -9.37 -6.81
CA ASN A 89 -8.46 -9.02 -7.82
C ASN A 89 -7.06 -9.56 -7.47
N TYR A 90 -6.97 -10.73 -6.81
CA TYR A 90 -5.72 -11.30 -6.30
C TYR A 90 -4.58 -11.34 -7.33
N ASP A 91 -4.84 -11.85 -8.54
CA ASP A 91 -3.80 -12.00 -9.57
C ASP A 91 -3.26 -10.66 -10.07
N GLU A 92 -4.13 -9.64 -10.18
CA GLU A 92 -3.73 -8.29 -10.57
C GLU A 92 -2.89 -7.63 -9.46
N ALA A 93 -3.32 -7.78 -8.20
CA ALA A 93 -2.58 -7.29 -7.06
C ALA A 93 -1.22 -7.97 -6.91
N LYS A 94 -1.15 -9.28 -7.14
CA LYS A 94 0.10 -10.05 -7.15
C LYS A 94 1.06 -9.54 -8.22
N ALA A 95 0.57 -9.33 -9.45
CA ALA A 95 1.39 -8.80 -10.53
C ALA A 95 1.94 -7.39 -10.22
N ALA A 96 1.13 -6.53 -9.58
CA ALA A 96 1.57 -5.22 -9.12
C ALA A 96 2.66 -5.31 -8.05
N VAL A 97 2.50 -6.21 -7.07
CA VAL A 97 3.50 -6.48 -6.02
C VAL A 97 4.82 -6.97 -6.61
N GLU A 98 4.77 -7.93 -7.53
CA GLU A 98 5.96 -8.47 -8.21
C GLU A 98 6.68 -7.38 -9.01
N LYS A 99 5.93 -6.54 -9.75
CA LYS A 99 6.47 -5.42 -10.52
C LYS A 99 7.13 -4.36 -9.63
N LEU A 100 6.47 -3.93 -8.56
CA LEU A 100 7.02 -2.94 -7.62
C LEU A 100 8.28 -3.48 -6.93
N THR A 101 8.24 -4.75 -6.51
CA THR A 101 9.37 -5.43 -5.88
C THR A 101 10.56 -5.57 -6.83
N ALA A 102 10.32 -5.96 -8.08
CA ALA A 102 11.37 -6.09 -9.08
C ALA A 102 12.04 -4.74 -9.40
N ALA A 103 11.27 -3.65 -9.36
CA ALA A 103 11.76 -2.29 -9.59
C ALA A 103 12.49 -1.67 -8.37
N ALA A 104 12.28 -2.22 -7.17
CA ALA A 104 12.93 -1.72 -5.96
C ALA A 104 14.42 -2.09 -5.91
N ALA A 105 15.24 -1.16 -5.42
CA ALA A 105 16.67 -1.36 -5.22
C ALA A 105 16.97 -2.06 -3.88
N THR A 106 16.11 -1.88 -2.88
CA THR A 106 16.28 -2.41 -1.51
C THR A 106 14.95 -2.94 -0.97
N ASN A 107 14.98 -3.62 0.19
CA ASN A 107 13.80 -4.18 0.86
C ASN A 107 12.96 -5.09 -0.04
N LYS A 108 13.61 -5.91 -0.87
CA LYS A 108 12.95 -6.70 -1.92
C LYS A 108 11.92 -7.70 -1.38
N ASP A 109 12.10 -8.19 -0.17
CA ASP A 109 11.16 -9.17 0.39
C ASP A 109 9.96 -8.51 1.08
N ARG A 110 10.05 -7.22 1.45
CA ARG A 110 9.06 -6.54 2.30
C ARG A 110 7.64 -6.58 1.74
N LEU A 111 7.45 -6.14 0.50
CA LEU A 111 6.11 -6.07 -0.08
C LEU A 111 5.55 -7.46 -0.39
N THR A 112 6.40 -8.42 -0.79
CA THR A 112 6.00 -9.82 -0.97
C THR A 112 5.62 -10.48 0.34
N ASP A 113 6.30 -10.15 1.44
CA ASP A 113 5.98 -10.64 2.79
C ASP A 113 4.62 -10.08 3.25
N TYR A 114 4.33 -8.81 3.00
CA TYR A 114 3.00 -8.24 3.24
C TYR A 114 1.93 -8.93 2.40
N PHE A 115 2.18 -9.13 1.11
CA PHE A 115 1.22 -9.78 0.22
C PHE A 115 0.98 -11.25 0.57
N SER A 116 1.96 -11.94 1.15
CA SER A 116 1.80 -13.34 1.61
C SER A 116 0.73 -13.53 2.70
N GLN A 117 0.30 -12.45 3.35
CA GLN A 117 -0.76 -12.45 4.35
C GLN A 117 -2.16 -12.44 3.73
N VAL A 118 -2.28 -12.09 2.45
CA VAL A 118 -3.54 -12.16 1.70
C VAL A 118 -3.90 -13.65 1.52
N LYS A 119 -4.89 -14.09 2.28
CA LYS A 119 -5.49 -15.43 2.19
C LYS A 119 -6.79 -15.42 1.39
#